data_AF-A0A8T4ULH6-F1
#
_entry.id   AF-A0A8T4ULH6-F1
#
_cell.length_a   1.000
_cell.length_b   1.000
_cell.length_c   1.000
_cell.angle_alpha   90.00
_cell.angle_beta   90.00
_cell.angle_gamma   90.00
#
_symmetry.space_group_name_H-M   'P 1'
#
loop_
_entity.id
_entity.type
_entity.pdbx_description
1 polymer ?
#
loop_
_entity_poly.entity_id
_entity_poly.type
_entity_poly.pdbx_seq_one_letter_code
_entity_poly.pdbx_strand_id
1 'polypeptide(L)'
;MVKSYPKLTQALVASPVYINRKKPGRISFIVYTPLGDIYPVPVNEEHIDFFKRILLPNIPKENFGIYVPADIDLELTGSGLYIVKNTRIGVSGLEIRLGIKHKKADLELAAIILKAFVENGEIKVQGELKQEMVYRHTCD
;
A
#
# COMPACT_ATOMS: atom_id res chain seq x y z
N MET A 1 -1.31 16.00 -10.00
CA MET A 1 -0.53 15.64 -8.79
C MET A 1 -1.31 14.57 -8.05
N VAL A 2 -0.70 13.44 -7.72
CA VAL A 2 -1.39 12.38 -6.96
C VAL A 2 -1.37 12.77 -5.49
N LYS A 3 -2.52 12.62 -4.83
CA LYS A 3 -2.68 12.95 -3.43
C LYS A 3 -2.10 11.83 -2.57
N SER A 4 -1.09 12.13 -1.75
CA SER A 4 -0.68 11.26 -0.65
C SER A 4 -1.65 11.42 0.53
N TYR A 5 -1.76 10.38 1.35
CA TYR A 5 -2.64 10.37 2.51
C TYR A 5 -1.81 10.21 3.78
N PRO A 6 -2.02 11.06 4.81
CA PRO A 6 -1.24 10.98 6.06
C PRO A 6 -1.74 9.89 7.02
N LYS A 7 -2.97 9.40 6.84
CA LYS A 7 -3.60 8.37 7.70
C LYS A 7 -4.75 7.66 6.99
N LEU A 8 -5.11 6.46 7.45
CA LEU A 8 -6.26 5.69 6.94
C LEU A 8 -7.57 6.33 7.41
N THR A 9 -8.34 6.92 6.49
CA THR A 9 -9.59 7.64 6.81
C THR A 9 -10.85 6.87 6.41
N GLN A 10 -11.98 7.19 7.04
CA GLN A 10 -13.29 6.65 6.63
C GLN A 10 -13.61 7.01 5.17
N ALA A 11 -13.25 8.21 4.73
CA ALA A 11 -13.46 8.66 3.35
C ALA A 11 -12.68 7.80 2.33
N LEU A 12 -11.46 7.36 2.68
CA LEU A 12 -10.67 6.50 1.82
C LEU A 12 -11.29 5.09 1.73
N VAL A 13 -11.75 4.56 2.86
CA VAL A 13 -12.38 3.23 2.95
C VAL A 13 -13.76 3.19 2.29
N ALA A 14 -14.53 4.26 2.37
CA ALA A 14 -15.84 4.37 1.73
C ALA A 14 -15.75 4.69 0.23
N SER A 15 -14.55 4.99 -0.29
CA SER A 15 -14.39 5.41 -1.68
C SER A 15 -14.44 4.21 -2.63
N PRO A 16 -15.44 4.14 -3.55
CA PRO A 16 -15.50 3.06 -4.55
C PRO A 16 -14.32 3.12 -5.54
N VAL A 17 -13.56 4.22 -5.55
CA VAL A 17 -12.36 4.37 -6.36
C VAL A 17 -11.23 3.48 -5.84
N TYR A 18 -11.16 3.20 -4.53
CA TYR A 18 -10.00 2.56 -3.90
C TYR A 18 -10.32 1.26 -3.15
N ILE A 19 -11.55 1.11 -2.61
CA ILE A 19 -11.95 -0.07 -1.84
C ILE A 19 -12.31 -1.26 -2.74
N ASN A 20 -12.17 -2.48 -2.23
CA ASN A 20 -12.47 -3.74 -2.91
C ASN A 20 -11.54 -4.03 -4.09
N ARG A 21 -10.28 -3.59 -4.02
CA ARG A 21 -9.30 -3.87 -5.08
C ARG A 21 -8.89 -5.34 -5.05
N LYS A 22 -9.14 -6.07 -6.16
CA LYS A 22 -8.90 -7.52 -6.35
C LYS A 22 -9.70 -8.46 -5.46
N LYS A 23 -10.09 -8.04 -4.25
CA LYS A 23 -11.00 -8.77 -3.37
C LYS A 23 -11.75 -7.79 -2.46
N PRO A 24 -12.92 -8.20 -1.91
CA PRO A 24 -13.67 -7.37 -0.97
C PRO A 24 -12.82 -6.92 0.23
N GLY A 25 -12.97 -5.66 0.63
CA GLY A 25 -12.30 -5.04 1.77
C GLY A 25 -10.83 -4.67 1.56
N ARG A 26 -10.21 -5.02 0.43
CA ARG A 26 -8.82 -4.66 0.16
C ARG A 26 -8.68 -3.25 -0.40
N ILE A 27 -7.69 -2.52 0.11
CA ILE A 27 -7.14 -1.31 -0.51
C ILE A 27 -5.66 -1.57 -0.79
N SER A 28 -5.20 -1.24 -1.99
CA SER A 28 -3.78 -1.33 -2.33
C SER A 28 -3.12 0.04 -2.42
N PHE A 29 -1.81 0.07 -2.19
CA PHE A 29 -1.02 1.29 -2.04
C PHE A 29 0.35 1.14 -2.70
N ILE A 30 0.94 2.28 -3.04
CA ILE A 30 2.39 2.45 -3.20
C ILE A 30 2.89 3.31 -2.03
N VAL A 31 3.87 2.80 -1.29
CA VAL A 31 4.53 3.51 -0.20
C VAL A 31 5.86 4.06 -0.71
N TYR A 32 6.07 5.37 -0.59
CA TYR A 32 7.32 6.03 -0.91
C TYR A 32 8.15 6.20 0.37
N THR A 33 9.17 5.35 0.53
CA THR A 33 9.92 5.21 1.78
C THR A 33 10.69 6.46 2.24
N PRO A 34 11.27 7.31 1.38
CA PRO A 34 12.08 8.46 1.81
C PRO A 34 11.28 9.56 2.52
N LEU A 35 10.01 9.76 2.15
CA LEU A 35 9.14 10.80 2.75
C LEU A 35 7.99 10.22 3.57
N GLY A 36 7.77 8.91 3.53
CA GLY A 36 6.64 8.28 4.21
C GLY A 36 5.29 8.49 3.52
N ASP A 37 5.28 8.93 2.26
CA ASP A 37 4.04 9.14 1.52
C ASP A 37 3.36 7.82 1.15
N ILE A 38 2.04 7.77 1.29
CA ILE A 38 1.21 6.63 0.88
C ILE A 38 0.24 7.06 -0.22
N TYR A 39 0.31 6.35 -1.34
CA TYR A 39 -0.49 6.61 -2.53
C TYR A 39 -1.48 5.45 -2.76
N PRO A 40 -2.79 5.65 -2.56
CA PRO A 40 -3.77 4.61 -2.82
C PRO A 40 -3.89 4.35 -4.33
N VAL A 41 -3.95 3.07 -4.70
CA VAL A 41 -4.07 2.62 -6.09
C VAL A 41 -5.55 2.39 -6.42
N PRO A 42 -6.09 3.01 -7.48
CA PRO A 42 -7.47 2.80 -7.88
C PRO A 42 -7.79 1.34 -8.19
N VAL A 43 -9.05 0.94 -7.94
CA VAL A 43 -9.56 -0.42 -8.18
C VAL A 43 -9.38 -0.86 -9.63
N ASN A 44 -9.61 0.07 -10.56
CA ASN A 44 -9.56 -0.18 -12.00
C ASN A 44 -8.16 -0.04 -12.60
N GLU A 45 -7.12 0.04 -11.77
CA GLU A 45 -5.74 0.23 -12.21
C GLU A 45 -4.80 -0.82 -11.59
N GLU A 46 -3.88 -1.35 -12.39
CA GLU A 46 -2.78 -2.15 -11.86
C GLU A 46 -1.73 -1.26 -11.20
N HIS A 47 -1.05 -1.78 -10.17
CA HIS A 47 0.07 -1.07 -9.53
C HIS A 47 1.10 -0.57 -10.56
N ILE A 48 1.37 -1.36 -11.59
CA ILE A 48 2.31 -0.99 -12.67
C ILE A 48 1.81 0.17 -13.52
N ASP A 49 0.53 0.20 -13.86
CA ASP A 49 -0.03 1.24 -14.71
C ASP A 49 -0.14 2.55 -13.93
N PHE A 50 -0.53 2.46 -12.65
CA PHE A 50 -0.49 3.58 -11.73
C PHE A 50 0.93 4.14 -11.61
N PHE A 51 1.90 3.29 -11.26
CA PHE A 51 3.31 3.67 -11.15
C PHE A 51 3.84 4.33 -12.43
N LYS A 52 3.53 3.75 -13.61
CA LYS A 52 3.83 4.29 -14.94
C LYS A 52 3.26 5.68 -15.17
N ARG A 53 2.00 5.89 -14.80
CA ARG A 53 1.28 7.13 -15.08
C ARG A 53 1.72 8.27 -14.19
N ILE A 54 2.01 8.00 -12.92
CA ILE A 54 2.10 9.06 -11.90
C ILE A 54 3.52 9.30 -11.37
N LEU A 55 4.40 8.30 -11.48
CA LEU A 55 5.72 8.33 -10.84
C LEU A 55 6.85 8.22 -11.87
N LEU A 56 6.72 7.31 -12.83
CA LEU A 56 7.75 6.97 -13.81
C LEU A 56 8.27 8.12 -14.69
N PRO A 57 7.46 9.11 -15.14
CA PRO A 57 7.97 10.22 -15.95
C PRO A 57 9.02 11.08 -15.23
N ASN A 58 9.08 11.02 -13.89
CA ASN A 58 9.90 11.90 -13.07
C ASN A 58 10.98 11.16 -12.26
N ILE A 59 11.07 9.83 -12.41
CA ILE A 59 11.90 9.01 -11.52
C ILE A 59 12.81 8.08 -12.35
N PRO A 60 14.13 8.17 -12.17
CA PRO A 60 15.07 7.21 -12.75
C PRO A 60 14.82 5.78 -12.26
N LYS A 61 15.04 4.78 -13.13
CA LYS A 61 14.71 3.36 -12.86
C LYS A 61 15.40 2.78 -11.63
N GLU A 62 16.63 3.23 -11.36
CA GLU A 62 17.42 2.89 -10.18
C GLU A 62 16.73 3.25 -8.86
N ASN A 63 15.80 4.19 -8.89
CA ASN A 63 15.04 4.66 -7.73
C ASN A 63 13.67 3.99 -7.60
N PHE A 64 13.35 2.95 -8.36
CA PHE A 64 12.06 2.28 -8.20
C PHE A 64 11.97 1.43 -6.93
N GLY A 65 13.12 0.99 -6.38
CA GLY A 65 13.17 0.16 -5.18
C GLY A 65 12.63 0.82 -3.90
N ILE A 66 12.56 2.15 -3.86
CA ILE A 66 12.03 2.92 -2.72
C ILE A 66 10.51 3.12 -2.78
N TYR A 67 9.85 2.59 -3.81
CA TYR A 67 8.40 2.62 -4.00
C TYR A 67 7.82 1.22 -3.79
N VAL A 68 7.42 0.94 -2.56
CA VAL A 68 7.05 -0.39 -2.12
C VAL A 68 5.53 -0.61 -2.24
N PRO A 69 5.06 -1.63 -2.96
CA PRO A 69 3.65 -1.96 -3.02
C PRO A 69 3.17 -2.54 -1.68
N ALA A 70 1.96 -2.18 -1.29
CA ALA A 70 1.36 -2.63 -0.05
C ALA A 70 -0.15 -2.84 -0.17
N ASP A 71 -0.73 -3.66 0.71
CA ASP A 71 -2.17 -3.88 0.83
C ASP A 71 -2.61 -3.72 2.29
N ILE A 72 -3.81 -3.18 2.49
CA ILE A 72 -4.56 -3.25 3.75
C ILE A 72 -5.84 -4.05 3.48
N ASP A 73 -6.05 -5.11 4.26
CA ASP A 73 -7.28 -5.90 4.22
C ASP A 73 -8.21 -5.49 5.36
N LEU A 74 -9.41 -5.04 4.98
CA LEU A 74 -10.48 -4.62 5.87
C LEU A 74 -11.60 -5.66 5.92
N GLU A 75 -12.31 -5.72 7.03
CA GLU A 75 -13.55 -6.48 7.18
C GLU A 75 -14.69 -5.54 7.55
N LEU A 76 -15.84 -5.70 6.91
CA LEU A 76 -17.07 -5.00 7.27
C LEU A 76 -17.79 -5.79 8.37
N THR A 77 -17.94 -5.20 9.55
CA THR A 77 -18.65 -5.83 10.66
C THR A 77 -20.16 -5.86 10.42
N GLY A 78 -20.89 -6.67 11.20
CA GLY A 78 -22.36 -6.67 11.18
C GLY A 78 -23.01 -5.32 11.55
N SER A 79 -22.26 -4.40 12.14
CA SER A 79 -22.70 -3.02 12.42
C SER A 79 -22.42 -2.04 11.27
N GLY A 80 -21.94 -2.52 10.12
CA GLY A 80 -21.60 -1.69 8.97
C GLY A 80 -20.32 -0.86 9.13
N LEU A 81 -19.45 -1.21 10.09
CA LEU A 81 -18.17 -0.51 10.32
C LEU A 81 -17.02 -1.34 9.77
N TYR A 82 -16.05 -0.69 9.13
CA TYR A 82 -14.82 -1.38 8.74
C TYR A 82 -13.86 -1.51 9.91
N ILE A 83 -13.18 -2.65 9.97
CA ILE A 83 -12.04 -2.91 10.84
C ILE A 83 -10.83 -3.36 10.02
N VAL A 84 -9.62 -2.99 10.45
CA VAL A 84 -8.39 -3.47 9.84
C VAL A 84 -8.09 -4.87 10.35
N LYS A 85 -7.90 -5.83 9.44
CA LYS A 85 -7.53 -7.21 9.78
C LYS A 85 -6.06 -7.48 9.57
N ASN A 86 -5.54 -7.15 8.39
CA ASN A 86 -4.17 -7.46 8.02
C ASN A 86 -3.55 -6.33 7.18
N THR A 87 -2.22 -6.24 7.23
CA THR A 87 -1.41 -5.48 6.30
C THR A 87 -0.44 -6.40 5.58
N ARG A 88 -0.06 -6.03 4.35
CA ARG A 88 0.90 -6.79 3.55
C ARG A 88 1.83 -5.87 2.77
N ILE A 89 3.13 -6.17 2.77
CA ILE A 89 4.18 -5.40 2.10
C ILE A 89 4.86 -6.25 1.02
N GLY A 90 5.25 -5.63 -0.10
CA GLY A 90 6.03 -6.30 -1.15
C GLY A 90 5.20 -7.22 -2.04
N VAL A 91 3.94 -6.85 -2.32
CA VAL A 91 3.05 -7.66 -3.17
C VAL A 91 2.52 -6.87 -4.35
N SER A 92 3.12 -7.09 -5.51
CA SER A 92 2.48 -6.75 -6.78
C SER A 92 3.12 -7.45 -7.99
N GLY A 93 2.50 -7.33 -9.15
CA GLY A 93 3.16 -7.65 -10.43
C GLY A 93 4.16 -6.59 -10.89
N LEU A 94 4.30 -5.48 -10.16
CA LEU A 94 5.22 -4.37 -10.46
C LEU A 94 6.66 -4.87 -10.45
N GLU A 95 7.05 -5.61 -9.40
CA GLU A 95 8.43 -6.05 -9.19
C GLU A 95 8.92 -6.93 -10.35
N ILE A 96 8.11 -7.90 -10.75
CA ILE A 96 8.42 -8.82 -11.85
C ILE A 96 8.52 -8.07 -13.18
N ARG A 97 7.52 -7.24 -13.49
CA ARG A 97 7.40 -6.63 -14.83
C ARG A 97 8.37 -5.46 -15.06
N LEU A 98 8.77 -4.75 -14.00
CA LEU A 98 9.73 -3.65 -14.09
C LEU A 98 11.15 -4.05 -13.68
N GLY A 99 11.35 -5.28 -13.18
CA GLY A 99 12.63 -5.75 -12.67
C GLY A 99 13.08 -4.97 -11.43
N ILE A 100 12.13 -4.59 -10.57
CA ILE A 100 12.43 -3.85 -9.35
C ILE A 100 12.92 -4.84 -8.31
N LYS A 101 14.01 -4.48 -7.63
CA LYS A 101 14.47 -5.15 -6.42
C LYS A 101 14.38 -4.16 -5.27
N HIS A 102 13.71 -4.56 -4.20
CA HIS A 102 13.61 -3.77 -2.99
C HIS A 102 14.77 -4.12 -2.06
N LYS A 103 15.39 -3.12 -1.43
CA LYS A 103 16.28 -3.42 -0.30
C LYS A 103 15.42 -3.87 0.86
N LYS A 104 15.96 -4.77 1.69
CA LYS A 104 15.28 -5.20 2.92
C LYS A 104 14.88 -4.01 3.80
N ALA A 105 15.77 -3.02 3.93
CA ALA A 105 15.52 -1.80 4.69
C ALA A 105 14.32 -0.99 4.16
N ASP A 106 14.12 -0.92 2.84
CA ASP A 106 12.98 -0.22 2.24
C ASP A 106 11.66 -0.96 2.54
N LEU A 107 11.66 -2.29 2.50
CA LEU A 107 10.49 -3.09 2.86
C LEU A 107 10.14 -2.90 4.33
N GLU A 108 11.12 -2.99 5.23
CA GLU A 108 10.92 -2.78 6.67
C GLU A 108 10.41 -1.37 6.98
N LEU A 109 10.99 -0.35 6.34
CA LEU A 109 10.55 1.03 6.48
C LEU A 109 9.13 1.23 5.94
N ALA A 110 8.79 0.66 4.79
CA ALA A 110 7.43 0.70 4.25
C ALA A 110 6.42 0.05 5.21
N ALA A 111 6.81 -1.03 5.88
CA ALA A 111 6.01 -1.70 6.89
C ALA A 111 5.75 -0.79 8.10
N ILE A 112 6.79 -0.12 8.61
CA ILE A 112 6.67 0.87 9.70
C ILE A 112 5.74 2.02 9.29
N ILE A 113 5.92 2.57 8.09
CA ILE A 113 5.10 3.65 7.54
C ILE A 113 3.62 3.22 7.44
N LEU A 114 3.36 2.03 6.87
CA LEU A 114 1.99 1.52 6.71
C LEU A 114 1.32 1.25 8.06
N LYS A 115 2.07 0.69 9.01
CA LYS A 115 1.58 0.47 10.37
C LYS A 115 1.20 1.80 11.03
N ALA A 116 2.07 2.81 10.96
CA ALA A 116 1.78 4.14 11.49
C ALA A 116 0.56 4.79 10.80
N PHE A 117 0.41 4.61 9.49
CA PHE A 117 -0.75 5.10 8.74
C PHE A 117 -2.08 4.47 9.19
N VAL A 118 -2.05 3.18 9.56
CA VAL A 118 -3.19 2.46 10.13
C VAL A 118 -3.46 2.90 11.57
N GLU A 119 -2.43 2.90 12.43
CA GLU A 119 -2.56 3.18 13.86
C GLU A 119 -2.98 4.64 14.14
N ASN A 120 -2.53 5.59 13.31
CA ASN A 120 -2.94 7.00 13.38
C ASN A 120 -4.24 7.28 12.61
N GLY A 121 -4.85 6.25 12.01
CA GLY A 121 -6.07 6.33 11.21
C GLY A 121 -7.36 6.46 12.03
N GLU A 122 -8.47 6.52 11.30
CA GLU A 122 -9.83 6.57 11.85
C GLU A 122 -10.49 5.19 11.92
N ILE A 123 -9.84 4.17 11.35
CA ILE A 123 -10.36 2.81 11.27
C ILE A 123 -9.77 2.00 12.41
N LYS A 124 -10.63 1.32 13.17
CA LYS A 124 -10.19 0.49 14.29
C LYS A 124 -9.41 -0.73 13.79
N VAL A 125 -8.33 -1.04 14.50
CA VAL A 125 -7.64 -2.33 14.40
C VAL A 125 -8.32 -3.28 15.39
N GLN A 126 -8.71 -4.48 14.94
CA GLN A 126 -9.27 -5.49 15.84
C GLN A 126 -8.19 -6.48 16.26
N GLY A 127 -7.80 -6.46 17.53
CA GLY A 127 -6.76 -7.34 18.07
C GLY A 127 -5.36 -6.88 17.64
N GLU A 128 -4.45 -7.83 17.46
CA GLU A 128 -3.10 -7.57 16.98
C GLU A 128 -3.10 -7.41 15.45
N LEU A 129 -2.50 -6.30 14.96
CA LEU A 129 -2.35 -6.08 13.53
C LEU A 129 -1.35 -7.08 12.95
N LYS A 130 -1.86 -8.05 12.19
CA LYS A 130 -1.00 -8.98 11.45
C LYS A 130 -0.37 -8.25 10.27
N GLN A 131 0.96 -8.29 10.20
CA GLN A 131 1.72 -7.72 9.10
C GLN A 131 2.51 -8.82 8.41
N GLU A 132 2.22 -9.02 7.12
CA GLU A 132 2.92 -10.00 6.29
C GLU A 132 3.96 -9.28 5.40
N MET A 133 5.21 -9.75 5.48
CA MET A 133 6.33 -9.26 4.68
C MET A 133 6.64 -10.25 3.56
N VAL A 134 6.61 -9.80 2.30
CA VAL A 134 6.94 -10.64 1.15
C VAL A 134 8.29 -10.19 0.55
N TYR A 135 9.32 -11.02 0.72
CA TYR A 135 10.69 -10.74 0.30
C TYR A 135 11.05 -11.36 -1.08
N ARG A 136 10.07 -11.60 -1.96
CA ARG A 136 10.31 -12.37 -3.21
C ARG A 136 11.30 -11.71 -4.17
N HIS A 137 11.44 -10.39 -4.11
CA HIS A 137 12.28 -9.59 -4.99
C HIS A 137 13.20 -8.67 -4.20
N THR A 138 13.94 -9.21 -3.23
CA THR A 138 14.93 -8.45 -2.46
C THR A 138 16.31 -8.47 -3.09
N CYS A 139 17.06 -7.39 -2.88
CA CYS A 139 18.52 -7.39 -2.92
C CYS A 139 19.08 -7.17 -1.50
N ASP A 140 20.25 -7.75 -1.25
CA ASP A 140 21.02 -7.59 -0.01
C ASP A 140 21.53 -6.16 0.18
#